data_AF-A0A7Y8M041-F1
#
_entry.id   AF-A0A7Y8M041-F1
#
_cell.length_a   1.000
_cell.length_b   1.000
_cell.length_c   1.000
_cell.angle_alpha   90.00
_cell.angle_beta   90.00
_cell.angle_gamma   90.00
#
_symmetry.space_group_name_H-M   'P 1'
#
loop_
_entity.id
_entity.type
_entity.pdbx_description
1 polymer ?
#
loop_
_entity_poly.entity_id
_entity_poly.type
_entity_poly.pdbx_seq_one_letter_code
_entity_poly.pdbx_strand_id
1 'polypeptide(L)'
;MRHPTVLAALGASDAHVGNVGKSGVDSRALKLILEKVLPQYYPPLDLVITMVGASDILRWLEIGAPAGECARPLSASECFCRHPDVDFSWDPRRTALSHLARNLRQQRRSSAGTASWFRRARQMRANASTIIRNVPDATAVCAAYAAHLEGIVSVVRAHARHLIVARQPWFAKEVYSPQEEAAFWQGGIGKAYRQDKVSTYYSAQVLSELMQKIDDITVGVANRASIPHVDLRPALEMSLESFYDQFHMRATASEPIARCLMPVILEVCRPTAQDPLSAGTRDEAQEIPRPG
;
A
#
# COMPACT_ATOMS: atom_id res chain seq x y z
N MET A 1 17.21 -0.07 -9.70
CA MET A 1 16.67 -0.84 -10.85
C MET A 1 17.36 -0.54 -12.19
N ARG A 2 18.06 0.59 -12.38
CA ARG A 2 18.82 0.85 -13.62
C ARG A 2 20.20 0.18 -13.68
N HIS A 3 20.39 -0.94 -12.98
CA HIS A 3 21.66 -1.65 -13.07
C HIS A 3 21.63 -2.49 -14.37
N PRO A 4 22.61 -2.38 -15.27
CA PRO A 4 22.58 -3.04 -16.58
C PRO A 4 22.30 -4.53 -16.50
N THR A 5 22.88 -5.22 -15.52
CA THR A 5 22.68 -6.66 -15.28
C THR A 5 21.22 -7.02 -14.92
N VAL A 6 20.52 -6.17 -14.17
CA VAL A 6 19.12 -6.41 -13.79
C VAL A 6 18.20 -6.17 -14.97
N LEU A 7 18.45 -5.10 -15.75
CA LEU A 7 17.71 -4.79 -16.96
C LEU A 7 17.88 -5.90 -18.01
N ALA A 8 19.10 -6.39 -18.20
CA ALA A 8 19.39 -7.54 -19.07
C ALA A 8 18.65 -8.81 -18.61
N ALA A 9 18.61 -9.09 -17.29
CA ALA A 9 17.88 -10.23 -16.74
C ALA A 9 16.34 -10.11 -16.92
N LEU A 10 15.82 -8.89 -17.03
CA LEU A 10 14.43 -8.59 -17.37
C LEU A 10 14.18 -8.51 -18.88
N GLY A 11 15.21 -8.64 -19.72
CA GLY A 11 15.10 -8.46 -21.17
C GLY A 11 14.73 -7.03 -21.59
N ALA A 12 14.97 -6.04 -20.73
CA ALA A 12 14.57 -4.65 -20.94
C ALA A 12 15.79 -3.73 -21.11
N SER A 13 15.63 -2.63 -21.85
CA SER A 13 16.64 -1.56 -21.94
C SER A 13 16.44 -0.44 -20.91
N ASP A 14 15.22 -0.31 -20.38
CA ASP A 14 14.86 0.63 -19.31
C ASP A 14 13.72 0.05 -18.45
N ALA A 15 13.51 0.61 -17.26
CA ALA A 15 12.41 0.23 -16.37
C ALA A 15 11.79 1.48 -15.72
N HIS A 16 10.46 1.57 -15.78
CA HIS A 16 9.68 2.59 -15.07
C HIS A 16 9.10 2.01 -13.79
N VAL A 17 9.23 2.74 -12.68
CA VAL A 17 8.63 2.38 -11.38
C VAL A 17 7.73 3.51 -10.93
N GLY A 18 6.43 3.23 -10.86
CA GLY A 18 5.43 4.15 -10.33
C GLY A 18 5.04 3.79 -8.89
N ASN A 19 4.75 4.80 -8.08
CA ASN A 19 4.16 4.62 -6.74
C ASN A 19 2.76 5.22 -6.71
N VAL A 20 1.75 4.38 -6.45
CA VAL A 20 0.34 4.75 -6.31
C VAL A 20 -0.16 4.60 -4.86
N GLY A 21 0.76 4.34 -3.93
CA GLY A 21 0.49 4.14 -2.52
C GLY A 21 0.03 5.42 -1.83
N LYS A 22 -0.85 5.25 -0.85
CA LYS A 22 -1.35 6.35 -0.04
C LYS A 22 -1.53 5.91 1.41
N SER A 23 -1.11 6.78 2.33
CA SER A 23 -1.25 6.55 3.77
C SER A 23 -2.73 6.46 4.20
N GLY A 24 -3.03 5.51 5.09
CA GLY A 24 -4.36 5.31 5.68
C GLY A 24 -5.39 4.63 4.77
N VAL A 25 -4.97 4.12 3.61
CA VAL A 25 -5.81 3.36 2.68
C VAL A 25 -5.87 1.90 3.12
N ASP A 26 -7.08 1.35 3.20
CA ASP A 26 -7.36 -0.07 3.44
C ASP A 26 -7.54 -0.83 2.11
N SER A 27 -7.72 -2.16 2.16
CA SER A 27 -7.87 -3.01 0.96
C SER A 27 -9.01 -2.56 0.05
N ARG A 28 -10.14 -2.13 0.62
CA ARG A 28 -11.28 -1.61 -0.14
C ARG A 28 -10.91 -0.35 -0.92
N ALA A 29 -10.25 0.59 -0.27
CA ALA A 29 -9.82 1.83 -0.90
C ALA A 29 -8.68 1.59 -1.91
N LEU A 30 -7.77 0.63 -1.66
CA LEU A 30 -6.75 0.24 -2.62
C LEU A 30 -7.38 -0.36 -3.89
N LYS A 31 -8.41 -1.20 -3.75
CA LYS A 31 -9.17 -1.72 -4.89
C LYS A 31 -9.72 -0.58 -5.75
N LEU A 32 -10.37 0.41 -5.12
CA LEU A 32 -10.88 1.61 -5.82
C LEU A 32 -9.76 2.40 -6.52
N ILE A 33 -8.59 2.52 -5.88
CA ILE A 33 -7.42 3.19 -6.49
C ILE A 33 -6.99 2.45 -7.75
N LEU A 34 -6.82 1.13 -7.67
CA LEU A 34 -6.37 0.31 -8.79
C LEU A 34 -7.39 0.30 -9.94
N GLU A 35 -8.70 0.23 -9.63
CA GLU A 35 -9.77 0.30 -10.63
C GLU A 35 -9.74 1.60 -11.45
N LYS A 36 -9.34 2.71 -10.83
CA LYS A 36 -9.29 4.01 -11.51
C LYS A 36 -7.95 4.25 -12.19
N VAL A 37 -6.86 3.69 -11.66
CA VAL A 37 -5.49 3.99 -12.11
C VAL A 37 -5.00 3.03 -13.18
N LEU A 38 -5.19 1.72 -13.00
CA LEU A 38 -4.63 0.72 -13.92
C LEU A 38 -5.13 0.85 -15.37
N PRO A 39 -6.42 1.15 -15.64
CA PRO A 39 -6.89 1.34 -17.02
C PRO A 39 -6.23 2.50 -17.78
N GLN A 40 -5.54 3.42 -17.08
CA GLN A 40 -4.88 4.57 -17.71
C GLN A 40 -3.50 4.21 -18.31
N TYR A 41 -2.97 3.02 -18.03
CA TYR A 41 -1.70 2.57 -18.59
C TYR A 41 -1.92 1.89 -19.94
N TYR A 42 -1.26 2.41 -20.97
CA TYR A 42 -1.16 1.78 -22.28
C TYR A 42 0.30 1.89 -22.77
N PRO A 43 1.03 0.77 -22.94
CA PRO A 43 0.60 -0.63 -22.77
C PRO A 43 0.28 -1.01 -21.31
N PRO A 44 -0.39 -2.16 -21.06
CA PRO A 44 -0.59 -2.71 -19.72
C PRO A 44 0.72 -2.86 -18.95
N LEU A 45 0.66 -2.75 -17.62
CA LEU A 45 1.84 -2.88 -16.77
C LEU A 45 2.38 -4.32 -16.78
N ASP A 46 3.70 -4.49 -16.79
CA ASP A 46 4.31 -5.82 -16.64
C ASP A 46 4.08 -6.39 -15.24
N LEU A 47 4.18 -5.55 -14.21
CA LEU A 47 4.09 -5.99 -12.82
C LEU A 47 3.41 -4.95 -11.95
N VAL A 48 2.49 -5.42 -11.11
CA VAL A 48 1.97 -4.70 -9.95
C VAL A 48 2.43 -5.40 -8.67
N ILE A 49 3.00 -4.65 -7.73
CA ILE A 49 3.31 -5.14 -6.38
C ILE A 49 2.33 -4.47 -5.42
N THR A 50 1.58 -5.27 -4.66
CA THR A 50 0.63 -4.77 -3.65
C THR A 50 1.10 -5.09 -2.24
N MET A 51 0.82 -4.20 -1.30
CA MET A 51 1.03 -4.39 0.13
C MET A 51 -0.08 -3.65 0.88
N VAL A 52 -0.97 -4.37 1.54
CA VAL A 52 -2.13 -3.79 2.25
C VAL A 52 -2.59 -4.72 3.37
N GLY A 53 -3.18 -4.16 4.44
CA GLY A 53 -3.76 -4.93 5.54
C GLY A 53 -3.73 -4.20 6.88
N ALA A 54 -2.69 -3.41 7.17
CA ALA A 54 -2.60 -2.69 8.44
C ALA A 54 -3.74 -1.69 8.62
N SER A 55 -4.06 -0.90 7.60
CA SER A 55 -5.15 0.08 7.65
C SER A 55 -6.52 -0.58 7.83
N ASP A 56 -6.74 -1.79 7.31
CA ASP A 56 -8.01 -2.51 7.44
C ASP A 56 -8.35 -2.73 8.92
N ILE A 57 -7.36 -3.19 9.69
CA ILE A 57 -7.49 -3.35 11.14
C ILE A 57 -7.53 -2.01 11.85
N LEU A 58 -6.59 -1.11 11.56
CA LEU A 58 -6.48 0.16 12.29
C LEU A 58 -7.76 0.99 12.18
N ARG A 59 -8.38 1.05 10.99
CA ARG A 59 -9.63 1.79 10.79
C ARG A 59 -10.80 1.18 11.54
N TRP A 60 -10.83 -0.14 11.73
CA TRP A 60 -11.83 -0.82 12.56
C TRP A 60 -11.60 -0.58 14.05
N LEU A 61 -10.35 -0.62 14.51
CA LEU A 61 -9.99 -0.26 15.89
C LEU A 61 -10.31 1.22 16.21
N GLU A 62 -10.11 2.12 15.25
CA GLU A 62 -10.43 3.56 15.38
C GLU A 62 -11.90 3.83 15.72
N ILE A 63 -12.82 2.95 15.34
CA ILE A 63 -14.25 3.06 15.66
C ILE A 63 -14.67 2.21 16.87
N GLY A 64 -13.71 1.64 17.60
CA GLY A 64 -13.95 0.83 18.80
C GLY A 64 -14.15 -0.66 18.54
N ALA A 65 -13.74 -1.15 17.36
CA ALA A 65 -13.82 -2.56 16.99
C ALA A 65 -15.23 -3.19 17.18
N PRO A 66 -16.31 -2.58 16.64
CA PRO A 66 -17.65 -3.14 16.79
C PRO A 66 -17.72 -4.53 16.18
N ALA A 67 -18.33 -5.47 16.91
CA ALA A 67 -18.52 -6.84 16.46
C ALA A 67 -19.47 -6.87 15.26
N GLY A 68 -19.16 -7.68 14.24
CA GLY A 68 -20.00 -7.82 13.04
C GLY A 68 -19.92 -6.64 12.06
N GLU A 69 -19.24 -5.55 12.39
CA GLU A 69 -19.19 -4.34 11.58
C GLU A 69 -17.76 -4.00 11.12
N CYS A 70 -17.67 -3.32 9.96
CA CYS A 70 -16.42 -2.81 9.41
C CYS A 70 -16.41 -1.28 9.46
N ALA A 71 -15.21 -0.69 9.37
CA ALA A 71 -15.09 0.75 9.18
C ALA A 71 -15.80 1.21 7.89
N ARG A 72 -16.38 2.41 7.91
CA ARG A 72 -17.01 2.97 6.71
C ARG A 72 -16.03 3.01 5.54
N PRO A 73 -16.49 2.92 4.30
CA PRO A 73 -15.63 3.10 3.13
C PRO A 73 -15.03 4.52 3.10
N LEU A 74 -13.81 4.64 2.55
CA LEU A 74 -13.29 5.95 2.15
C LEU A 74 -13.99 6.40 0.87
N SER A 75 -14.32 7.68 0.81
CA SER A 75 -14.80 8.30 -0.43
C SER A 75 -13.67 8.48 -1.44
N ALA A 76 -13.99 8.64 -2.73
CA ALA A 76 -12.99 8.95 -3.76
C ALA A 76 -12.17 10.21 -3.41
N SER A 77 -12.81 11.24 -2.84
CA SER A 77 -12.11 12.43 -2.37
C SER A 77 -11.09 12.16 -1.25
N GLU A 78 -11.35 11.15 -0.41
CA GLU A 78 -10.40 10.71 0.62
C GLU A 78 -9.28 9.85 0.02
N CYS A 79 -9.57 9.05 -0.99
CA CYS A 79 -8.60 8.17 -1.67
C CYS A 79 -7.65 8.93 -2.60
N PHE A 80 -8.09 9.97 -3.30
CA PHE A 80 -7.26 10.62 -4.32
C PHE A 80 -6.94 12.08 -3.98
N CYS A 81 -5.68 12.48 -4.12
CA CYS A 81 -5.29 13.89 -3.99
C CYS A 81 -5.92 14.75 -5.11
N ARG A 82 -6.14 14.15 -6.28
CA ARG A 82 -6.89 14.71 -7.40
C ARG A 82 -8.09 13.80 -7.66
N HIS A 83 -9.29 14.34 -7.56
CA HIS A 83 -10.51 13.54 -7.75
C HIS A 83 -10.45 12.82 -9.11
N PRO A 84 -10.69 11.50 -9.17
CA PRO A 84 -10.55 10.74 -10.42
C PRO A 84 -11.69 11.04 -11.38
N ASP A 85 -12.87 11.36 -10.85
CA ASP A 85 -14.06 11.72 -11.64
C ASP A 85 -14.16 13.25 -11.68
N VAL A 86 -13.73 13.87 -12.78
CA VAL A 86 -13.81 15.32 -12.94
C VAL A 86 -14.84 15.66 -14.00
N ASP A 87 -15.99 16.17 -13.56
CA ASP A 87 -17.01 16.72 -14.44
C ASP A 87 -16.71 18.20 -14.70
N PHE A 88 -16.06 18.48 -15.83
CA PHE A 88 -15.84 19.86 -16.26
C PHE A 88 -17.17 20.49 -16.67
N SER A 89 -17.40 21.73 -16.24
CA SER A 89 -18.57 22.50 -16.65
C SER A 89 -18.24 23.99 -16.78
N TRP A 90 -19.21 24.75 -17.27
CA TRP A 90 -19.14 26.21 -17.37
C TRP A 90 -19.32 26.94 -16.02
N ASP A 91 -19.59 26.22 -14.92
CA ASP A 91 -19.47 26.77 -13.57
C ASP A 91 -18.02 27.24 -13.38
N PRO A 92 -17.76 28.54 -13.09
CA PRO A 92 -16.42 29.08 -12.91
C PRO A 92 -15.55 28.30 -11.92
N ARG A 93 -16.14 27.59 -10.95
CA ARG A 93 -15.42 26.76 -9.96
C ARG A 93 -15.12 25.34 -10.45
N ARG A 94 -15.75 24.89 -11.53
CA ARG A 94 -15.62 23.53 -12.11
C ARG A 94 -15.05 23.54 -13.53
N THR A 95 -14.50 24.66 -13.99
CA THR A 95 -13.79 24.73 -15.27
C THR A 95 -12.47 23.96 -15.21
N ALA A 96 -11.98 23.49 -16.37
CA ALA A 96 -10.67 22.85 -16.47
C ALA A 96 -9.53 23.74 -15.96
N LEU A 97 -9.61 25.06 -16.21
CA LEU A 97 -8.65 26.04 -15.71
C LEU A 97 -8.67 26.16 -14.19
N SER A 98 -9.85 26.20 -13.58
CA SER A 98 -9.99 26.23 -12.11
C SER A 98 -9.42 24.95 -11.47
N HIS A 99 -9.64 23.79 -12.09
CA HIS A 99 -9.03 22.53 -11.66
C HIS A 99 -7.49 22.55 -11.81
N LEU A 100 -6.96 23.04 -12.93
CA LEU A 100 -5.52 23.18 -13.15
C LEU A 100 -4.89 24.12 -12.13
N ALA A 101 -5.48 25.29 -11.89
CA ALA A 101 -5.00 26.26 -10.91
C ALA A 101 -5.01 25.66 -9.49
N ARG A 102 -6.05 24.91 -9.12
CA ARG A 102 -6.15 24.24 -7.82
C ARG A 102 -5.10 23.13 -7.66
N ASN A 103 -4.83 22.37 -8.73
CA ASN A 103 -3.80 21.34 -8.77
C ASN A 103 -2.39 21.92 -8.61
N LEU A 104 -2.09 23.03 -9.29
CA LEU A 104 -0.82 23.75 -9.16
C LEU A 104 -0.64 24.32 -7.74
N ARG A 105 -1.70 24.86 -7.14
CA ARG A 105 -1.68 25.32 -5.75
C ARG A 105 -1.42 24.18 -4.76
N GLN A 106 -2.03 23.02 -4.96
CA GLN A 106 -1.78 21.85 -4.11
C GLN A 106 -0.34 21.34 -4.25
N GLN A 107 0.23 21.31 -5.45
CA GLN A 107 1.63 20.91 -5.66
C GLN A 107 2.64 21.83 -4.94
N ARG A 108 2.27 23.10 -4.70
CA ARG A 108 3.10 24.09 -4.00
C ARG A 108 2.97 24.04 -2.47
N ARG A 109 2.06 23.25 -1.91
CA ARG A 109 1.94 23.11 -0.46
C ARG A 109 3.09 22.24 0.05
N SER A 110 4.06 22.86 0.72
CA SER A 110 5.04 22.13 1.51
C SER A 110 4.40 21.62 2.79
N SER A 111 4.68 20.37 3.14
CA SER A 111 4.27 19.77 4.40
C SER A 111 5.34 20.07 5.46
N ALA A 112 5.42 21.35 5.87
CA ALA A 112 6.21 21.74 7.04
C ALA A 112 5.48 21.30 8.33
N GLY A 113 6.19 20.66 9.27
CA GLY A 113 5.64 20.23 10.56
C GLY A 113 5.10 18.79 10.64
N THR A 114 5.28 17.98 9.58
CA THR A 114 4.72 16.63 9.42
C THR A 114 5.14 15.60 10.48
N ALA A 115 6.15 15.86 11.30
CA ALA A 115 6.58 14.93 12.36
C ALA A 115 6.03 15.24 13.76
N SER A 116 5.52 16.46 13.98
CA SER A 116 5.07 16.90 15.32
C SER A 116 3.88 16.10 15.86
N TRP A 117 3.01 15.63 14.97
CA TRP A 117 1.86 14.82 15.36
C TRP A 117 2.26 13.42 15.86
N PHE A 118 3.36 12.82 15.38
CA PHE A 118 3.85 11.54 15.91
C PHE A 118 4.18 11.64 17.39
N ARG A 119 4.86 12.73 17.80
CA ARG A 119 5.19 12.97 19.21
C ARG A 119 3.91 13.09 20.05
N ARG A 120 2.91 13.81 19.54
CA ARG A 120 1.60 13.97 20.20
C ARG A 120 0.87 12.63 20.34
N ALA A 121 0.82 11.85 19.26
CA ALA A 121 0.13 10.56 19.24
C ALA A 121 0.80 9.54 20.19
N ARG A 122 2.13 9.50 20.24
CA ARG A 122 2.89 8.70 21.22
C ARG A 122 2.60 9.12 22.65
N GLN A 123 2.57 10.44 22.91
CA GLN A 123 2.24 10.96 24.23
C GLN A 123 0.80 10.63 24.66
N MET A 124 -0.17 10.68 23.73
CA MET A 124 -1.54 10.24 24.01
C MET A 124 -1.60 8.77 24.41
N ARG A 125 -0.88 7.89 23.69
CA ARG A 125 -0.82 6.47 24.04
C ARG A 125 -0.12 6.23 25.38
N ALA A 126 1.00 6.91 25.64
CA ALA A 126 1.71 6.83 26.92
C ALA A 126 0.83 7.28 28.10
N ASN A 127 -0.04 8.26 27.87
CA ASN A 127 -0.99 8.78 28.85
C ASN A 127 -2.38 8.11 28.78
N ALA A 128 -2.51 6.96 28.11
CA ALA A 128 -3.79 6.29 27.96
C ALA A 128 -4.35 5.90 29.34
N SER A 129 -5.62 6.24 29.58
CA SER A 129 -6.32 5.81 30.79
C SER A 129 -6.70 4.33 30.74
N THR A 130 -6.75 3.75 29.54
CA THR A 130 -7.22 2.38 29.33
C THR A 130 -6.45 1.71 28.20
N ILE A 131 -5.83 0.56 28.51
CA ILE A 131 -5.22 -0.34 27.52
C ILE A 131 -6.05 -1.63 27.46
N ILE A 132 -6.76 -1.81 26.35
CA ILE A 132 -7.55 -2.98 26.02
C ILE A 132 -6.61 -4.09 25.55
N ARG A 133 -6.72 -5.28 26.16
CA ARG A 133 -5.83 -6.42 25.88
C ARG A 133 -6.46 -7.55 25.07
N ASN A 134 -7.75 -7.46 24.78
CA ASN A 134 -8.48 -8.42 23.97
C ASN A 134 -9.33 -7.66 22.95
N VAL A 135 -9.59 -8.27 21.80
CA VAL A 135 -10.45 -7.68 20.78
C VAL A 135 -11.75 -8.49 20.67
N PRO A 136 -12.89 -7.84 20.38
CA PRO A 136 -14.11 -8.54 19.99
C PRO A 136 -13.91 -9.40 18.75
N ASP A 137 -14.92 -10.19 18.38
CA ASP A 137 -14.88 -11.03 17.19
C ASP A 137 -14.53 -10.23 15.93
N ALA A 138 -13.38 -10.56 15.34
CA ALA A 138 -12.83 -9.93 14.15
C ALA A 138 -13.31 -10.59 12.84
N THR A 139 -14.20 -11.58 12.90
CA THR A 139 -14.63 -12.37 11.73
C THR A 139 -15.14 -11.49 10.58
N ALA A 140 -15.95 -10.48 10.88
CA ALA A 140 -16.50 -9.59 9.85
C ALA A 140 -15.41 -8.77 9.12
N VAL A 141 -14.47 -8.17 9.85
CA VAL A 141 -13.38 -7.38 9.24
C VAL A 141 -12.41 -8.28 8.47
N CYS A 142 -12.12 -9.48 8.98
CA CYS A 142 -11.31 -10.48 8.28
C CYS A 142 -11.97 -10.95 6.98
N ALA A 143 -13.27 -11.25 7.00
CA ALA A 143 -14.02 -11.65 5.80
C ALA A 143 -14.08 -10.53 4.77
N ALA A 144 -14.30 -9.29 5.21
CA ALA A 144 -14.28 -8.11 4.33
C ALA A 144 -12.89 -7.93 3.70
N TYR A 145 -11.81 -8.05 4.48
CA TYR A 145 -10.45 -7.99 3.96
C TYR A 145 -10.19 -9.04 2.88
N ALA A 146 -10.58 -10.30 3.12
CA ALA A 146 -10.43 -11.39 2.16
C ALA A 146 -11.13 -11.06 0.83
N ALA A 147 -12.40 -10.64 0.89
CA ALA A 147 -13.19 -10.31 -0.29
C ALA A 147 -12.60 -9.12 -1.08
N HIS A 148 -12.10 -8.09 -0.39
CA HIS A 148 -11.46 -6.96 -1.04
C HIS A 148 -10.11 -7.35 -1.68
N LEU A 149 -9.32 -8.21 -1.04
CA LEU A 149 -8.07 -8.71 -1.59
C LEU A 149 -8.30 -9.56 -2.85
N GLU A 150 -9.31 -10.43 -2.84
CA GLU A 150 -9.75 -11.16 -4.04
C GLU A 150 -10.21 -10.20 -5.15
N GLY A 151 -10.91 -9.13 -4.78
CA GLY A 151 -11.28 -8.05 -5.70
C GLY A 151 -10.06 -7.31 -6.29
N ILE A 152 -9.03 -7.04 -5.48
CA ILE A 152 -7.76 -6.46 -5.95
C ILE A 152 -7.11 -7.40 -6.98
N VAL A 153 -7.04 -8.69 -6.68
CA VAL A 153 -6.50 -9.71 -7.59
C VAL A 153 -7.22 -9.66 -8.94
N SER A 154 -8.56 -9.64 -8.92
CA SER A 154 -9.36 -9.56 -10.15
C SER A 154 -9.06 -8.30 -10.96
N VAL A 155 -8.98 -7.13 -10.31
CA VAL A 155 -8.73 -5.85 -10.97
C VAL A 155 -7.34 -5.82 -11.58
N VAL A 156 -6.32 -6.28 -10.86
CA VAL A 156 -4.94 -6.27 -11.37
C VAL A 156 -4.79 -7.21 -12.56
N ARG A 157 -5.36 -8.42 -12.52
CA ARG A 157 -5.29 -9.39 -13.62
C ARG A 157 -5.88 -8.88 -14.93
N ALA A 158 -6.85 -7.97 -14.86
CA ALA A 158 -7.43 -7.36 -16.05
C ALA A 158 -6.51 -6.32 -16.72
N HIS A 159 -5.50 -5.80 -16.01
CA HIS A 159 -4.73 -4.62 -16.45
C HIS A 159 -3.21 -4.73 -16.28
N ALA A 160 -2.70 -5.82 -15.74
CA ALA A 160 -1.27 -6.08 -15.61
C ALA A 160 -0.94 -7.54 -15.90
N ARG A 161 0.25 -7.80 -16.45
CA ARG A 161 0.71 -9.16 -16.77
C ARG A 161 0.92 -9.99 -15.51
N HIS A 162 1.47 -9.36 -14.47
CA HIS A 162 1.81 -10.03 -13.23
C HIS A 162 1.39 -9.24 -11.98
N LEU A 163 1.10 -9.98 -10.91
CA LEU A 163 0.83 -9.46 -9.58
C LEU A 163 1.75 -10.18 -8.59
N ILE A 164 2.37 -9.43 -7.69
CA ILE A 164 3.03 -9.94 -6.49
C ILE A 164 2.35 -9.32 -5.26
N VAL A 165 2.05 -10.15 -4.26
CA VAL A 165 1.57 -9.68 -2.96
C VAL A 165 2.74 -9.65 -1.98
N ALA A 166 3.25 -8.45 -1.69
CA ALA A 166 4.17 -8.25 -0.58
C ALA A 166 3.36 -8.25 0.72
N ARG A 167 3.61 -9.24 1.59
CA ARG A 167 2.92 -9.35 2.88
C ARG A 167 3.34 -8.19 3.77
N GLN A 168 2.36 -7.45 4.29
CA GLN A 168 2.59 -6.26 5.11
C GLN A 168 3.36 -6.65 6.38
N PRO A 169 4.62 -6.19 6.57
CA PRO A 169 5.32 -6.46 7.81
C PRO A 169 4.78 -5.57 8.94
N TRP A 170 4.89 -6.06 10.16
CA TRP A 170 4.61 -5.32 11.39
C TRP A 170 5.64 -5.67 12.45
N PHE A 171 5.88 -4.74 13.37
CA PHE A 171 6.83 -4.90 14.45
C PHE A 171 6.21 -5.74 15.58
N ALA A 172 6.44 -7.05 15.50
CA ALA A 172 6.01 -8.02 16.51
C ALA A 172 7.21 -8.60 17.29
N LYS A 173 7.07 -8.62 18.62
CA LYS A 173 7.93 -9.33 19.56
C LYS A 173 7.06 -9.93 20.66
N GLU A 174 7.55 -10.97 21.32
CA GLU A 174 6.93 -11.49 22.55
C GLU A 174 7.01 -10.46 23.68
N VAL A 175 8.15 -9.75 23.77
CA VAL A 175 8.40 -8.70 24.77
C VAL A 175 9.04 -7.51 24.09
N TYR A 176 8.48 -6.32 24.34
CA TYR A 176 9.02 -5.05 23.88
C TYR A 176 9.81 -4.37 25.00
N SER A 177 10.89 -3.69 24.66
CA SER A 177 11.57 -2.79 25.59
C SER A 177 10.72 -1.53 25.84
N PRO A 178 10.92 -0.80 26.96
CA PRO A 178 10.22 0.45 27.22
C PRO A 178 10.40 1.50 26.10
N GLN A 179 11.58 1.51 25.46
CA GLN A 179 11.85 2.42 24.35
C GLN A 179 11.02 2.07 23.10
N GLU A 180 10.87 0.78 22.79
CA GLU A 180 10.05 0.30 21.68
C GLU A 180 8.56 0.60 21.95
N GLU A 181 8.06 0.30 23.15
CA GLU A 181 6.67 0.59 23.52
C GLU A 181 6.35 2.10 23.43
N ALA A 182 7.28 2.96 23.87
CA ALA A 182 7.14 4.40 23.79
C ALA A 182 7.15 4.94 22.35
N ALA A 183 7.67 4.18 21.38
CA ALA A 183 7.63 4.55 19.97
C ALA A 183 6.27 4.28 19.32
N PHE A 184 5.47 3.38 19.88
CA PHE A 184 4.16 3.01 19.34
C PHE A 184 3.11 4.08 19.64
N TRP A 185 2.17 4.24 18.72
CA TRP A 185 1.06 5.19 18.87
C TRP A 185 -0.27 4.66 18.34
N GLN A 186 -0.26 3.52 17.65
CA GLN A 186 -1.42 2.94 16.98
C GLN A 186 -2.41 2.31 17.97
N GLY A 187 -3.54 1.85 17.46
CA GLY A 187 -4.55 1.11 18.25
C GLY A 187 -5.47 1.98 19.09
N GLY A 188 -5.51 3.29 18.86
CA GLY A 188 -6.45 4.17 19.58
C GLY A 188 -7.89 3.96 19.13
N ILE A 189 -8.84 4.06 20.06
CA ILE A 189 -10.25 4.31 19.72
C ILE A 189 -10.39 5.80 19.42
N GLY A 190 -10.43 6.11 18.13
CA GLY A 190 -10.26 7.46 17.59
C GLY A 190 -8.98 7.63 16.78
N LYS A 191 -8.86 8.77 16.11
CA LYS A 191 -7.77 9.10 15.18
C LYS A 191 -6.71 9.93 15.88
N ALA A 192 -5.75 9.27 16.53
CA ALA A 192 -4.66 9.94 17.27
C ALA A 192 -3.80 10.91 16.43
N TYR A 193 -3.81 10.77 15.10
CA TYR A 193 -3.12 11.65 14.15
C TYR A 193 -3.95 12.89 13.72
N ARG A 194 -5.22 13.00 14.12
CA ARG A 194 -6.11 14.13 13.80
C ARG A 194 -6.78 14.77 15.00
N GLN A 195 -7.05 13.98 16.04
CA GLN A 195 -7.77 14.43 17.22
C GLN A 195 -6.78 14.91 18.29
N ASP A 196 -7.26 15.75 19.20
CA ASP A 196 -6.45 16.28 20.31
C ASP A 196 -6.48 15.40 21.56
N LYS A 197 -7.43 14.45 21.64
CA LYS A 197 -7.53 13.51 22.76
C LYS A 197 -8.00 12.13 22.30
N VAL A 198 -7.16 11.13 22.55
CA VAL A 198 -7.48 9.70 22.54
C VAL A 198 -6.92 9.13 23.84
N SER A 199 -7.73 8.41 24.61
CA SER A 199 -7.33 7.89 25.93
C SER A 199 -7.50 6.38 26.09
N THR A 200 -8.13 5.72 25.12
CA THR A 200 -8.35 4.28 25.12
C THR A 200 -7.63 3.69 23.92
N TYR A 201 -6.80 2.68 24.18
CA TYR A 201 -5.98 2.04 23.17
C TYR A 201 -6.02 0.52 23.29
N TYR A 202 -5.92 -0.18 22.17
CA TYR A 202 -5.59 -1.61 22.14
C TYR A 202 -4.08 -1.81 22.35
N SER A 203 -3.72 -2.89 23.04
CA SER A 203 -2.33 -3.25 23.31
C SER A 203 -1.57 -3.57 22.01
N ALA A 204 -0.24 -3.44 22.03
CA ALA A 204 0.59 -3.82 20.88
C ALA A 204 0.40 -5.30 20.52
N GLN A 205 0.17 -6.16 21.52
CA GLN A 205 -0.12 -7.57 21.35
C GLN A 205 -1.42 -7.80 20.55
N VAL A 206 -2.51 -7.10 20.87
CA VAL A 206 -3.77 -7.19 20.09
C VAL A 206 -3.54 -6.82 18.63
N LEU A 207 -2.76 -5.76 18.37
CA LEU A 207 -2.42 -5.36 17.01
C LEU A 207 -1.62 -6.46 16.30
N SER A 208 -0.64 -7.07 16.96
CA SER A 208 0.16 -8.16 16.40
C SER A 208 -0.69 -9.41 16.08
N GLU A 209 -1.63 -9.77 16.94
CA GLU A 209 -2.54 -10.91 16.72
C GLU A 209 -3.49 -10.67 15.55
N LEU A 210 -4.05 -9.45 15.45
CA LEU A 210 -4.90 -9.08 14.32
C LEU A 210 -4.12 -9.04 13.01
N MET A 211 -2.88 -8.56 13.03
CA MET A 211 -2.02 -8.60 11.84
C MET A 211 -1.68 -10.02 11.42
N GLN A 212 -1.46 -10.94 12.36
CA GLN A 212 -1.25 -12.34 12.02
C GLN A 212 -2.48 -12.92 11.30
N LYS A 213 -3.70 -12.62 11.77
CA LYS A 213 -4.94 -13.03 11.07
C LYS A 213 -5.01 -12.47 9.65
N ILE A 214 -4.68 -11.20 9.45
CA ILE A 214 -4.65 -10.57 8.13
C ILE A 214 -3.61 -11.23 7.22
N ASP A 215 -2.43 -11.53 7.76
CA ASP A 215 -1.36 -12.20 7.04
C ASP A 215 -1.74 -13.62 6.62
N ASP A 216 -2.35 -14.41 7.51
CA ASP A 216 -2.86 -15.75 7.20
C ASP A 216 -3.90 -15.71 6.08
N ILE A 217 -4.81 -14.72 6.10
CA ILE A 217 -5.79 -14.51 5.03
C ILE A 217 -5.10 -14.12 3.72
N THR A 218 -4.08 -13.27 3.78
CA THR A 218 -3.30 -12.84 2.62
C THR A 218 -2.67 -14.04 1.92
N VAL A 219 -2.01 -14.90 2.70
CA VAL A 219 -1.41 -16.16 2.21
C VAL A 219 -2.48 -17.06 1.62
N GLY A 220 -3.63 -17.22 2.31
CA GLY A 220 -4.73 -18.03 1.83
C GLY A 220 -5.28 -17.57 0.47
N VAL A 221 -5.54 -16.27 0.32
CA VAL A 221 -6.04 -15.67 -0.93
C VAL A 221 -4.99 -15.81 -2.04
N ALA A 222 -3.73 -15.48 -1.77
CA ALA A 222 -2.66 -15.56 -2.75
C ALA A 222 -2.44 -17.00 -3.25
N ASN A 223 -2.44 -17.99 -2.34
CA ASN A 223 -2.33 -19.40 -2.68
C ASN A 223 -3.51 -19.88 -3.54
N ARG A 224 -4.75 -19.57 -3.15
CA ARG A 224 -5.95 -19.93 -3.94
C ARG A 224 -5.94 -19.29 -5.32
N ALA A 225 -5.44 -18.07 -5.41
CA ALA A 225 -5.30 -17.38 -6.68
C ALA A 225 -4.06 -17.84 -7.46
N SER A 226 -3.15 -18.64 -6.92
CA SER A 226 -1.86 -18.98 -7.53
C SER A 226 -1.04 -17.73 -7.89
N ILE A 227 -0.96 -16.79 -6.96
CA ILE A 227 -0.21 -15.54 -7.09
C ILE A 227 1.00 -15.57 -6.16
N PRO A 228 2.20 -15.21 -6.64
CA PRO A 228 3.37 -15.09 -5.78
C PRO A 228 3.12 -14.11 -4.64
N HIS A 229 3.45 -14.54 -3.42
CA HIS A 229 3.48 -13.68 -2.24
C HIS A 229 4.82 -13.79 -1.52
N VAL A 230 5.24 -12.69 -0.89
CA VAL A 230 6.56 -12.59 -0.26
C VAL A 230 6.41 -12.14 1.18
N ASP A 231 6.91 -12.94 2.11
CA ASP A 231 7.07 -12.54 3.50
C ASP A 231 8.26 -11.59 3.64
N LEU A 232 7.98 -10.35 4.04
CA LEU A 232 9.03 -9.34 4.24
C LEU A 232 9.60 -9.38 5.66
N ARG A 233 8.91 -10.00 6.63
CA ARG A 233 9.35 -9.95 8.04
C ARG A 233 10.71 -10.60 8.28
N PRO A 234 11.06 -11.76 7.70
CA PRO A 234 12.38 -12.36 7.91
C PRO A 234 13.56 -11.50 7.42
N ALA A 235 13.29 -10.55 6.51
CA ALA A 235 14.30 -9.62 5.99
C ALA A 235 14.58 -8.44 6.91
N LEU A 236 13.72 -8.23 7.90
CA LEU A 236 13.68 -7.03 8.72
C LEU A 236 14.05 -7.37 10.15
N GLU A 237 14.90 -6.54 10.74
CA GLU A 237 15.08 -6.58 12.18
C GLU A 237 13.81 -6.04 12.83
N MET A 238 13.16 -6.84 13.70
CA MET A 238 12.00 -6.42 14.47
C MET A 238 12.45 -5.46 15.59
N SER A 239 12.90 -4.27 15.23
CA SER A 239 13.41 -3.24 16.15
C SER A 239 13.19 -1.84 15.59
N LEU A 240 13.53 -0.83 16.39
CA LEU A 240 13.51 0.57 15.95
C LEU A 240 14.58 0.89 14.88
N GLU A 241 15.46 -0.06 14.52
CA GLU A 241 16.36 0.11 13.39
C GLU A 241 15.66 -0.02 12.04
N SER A 242 14.68 -0.92 11.95
CA SER A 242 13.85 -1.10 10.74
C SER A 242 12.54 -0.33 10.80
N PHE A 243 12.04 0.01 11.99
CA PHE A 243 10.71 0.59 12.19
C PHE A 243 10.73 1.93 12.95
N TYR A 244 9.86 2.86 12.57
CA TYR A 244 9.59 4.08 13.35
C TYR A 244 8.57 3.84 14.48
N ASP A 245 7.68 2.89 14.28
CA ASP A 245 6.58 2.51 15.16
C ASP A 245 6.12 1.08 14.80
N GLN A 246 4.89 0.67 15.14
CA GLN A 246 4.50 -0.73 14.91
C GLN A 246 4.35 -1.14 13.42
N PHE A 247 4.21 -0.19 12.49
CA PHE A 247 3.95 -0.49 11.07
C PHE A 247 4.81 0.29 10.08
N HIS A 248 5.22 1.51 10.42
CA HIS A 248 5.96 2.37 9.51
C HIS A 248 7.43 2.02 9.56
N MET A 249 7.98 1.70 8.39
CA MET A 249 9.38 1.32 8.24
C MET A 249 10.27 2.53 7.98
N ARG A 250 11.51 2.45 8.47
CA ARG A 250 12.57 3.41 8.20
C ARG A 250 13.11 3.21 6.79
N ALA A 251 13.75 4.24 6.24
CA ALA A 251 14.38 4.15 4.91
C ALA A 251 15.42 3.00 4.84
N THR A 252 16.09 2.71 5.96
CA THR A 252 17.03 1.59 6.13
C THR A 252 16.42 0.22 5.83
N ALA A 253 15.12 0.04 6.01
CA ALA A 253 14.41 -1.20 5.69
C ALA A 253 14.20 -1.41 4.18
N SER A 254 14.36 -0.37 3.35
CA SER A 254 14.04 -0.44 1.92
C SER A 254 14.95 -1.40 1.16
N GLU A 255 16.24 -1.43 1.50
CA GLU A 255 17.21 -2.27 0.81
C GLU A 255 17.03 -3.77 1.13
N PRO A 256 16.86 -4.20 2.40
CA PRO A 256 16.47 -5.58 2.71
C PRO A 256 15.18 -6.02 2.00
N ILE A 257 14.14 -5.17 1.98
CA ILE A 257 12.87 -5.47 1.29
C ILE A 257 13.11 -5.67 -0.21
N ALA A 258 13.88 -4.78 -0.84
CA ALA A 258 14.21 -4.89 -2.26
C ALA A 258 14.97 -6.19 -2.55
N ARG A 259 15.91 -6.61 -1.69
CA ARG A 259 16.61 -7.88 -1.84
C ARG A 259 15.69 -9.09 -1.75
N CYS A 260 14.65 -9.04 -0.92
CA CYS A 260 13.66 -10.13 -0.82
C CYS A 260 12.70 -10.18 -2.01
N LEU A 261 12.30 -9.02 -2.54
CA LEU A 261 11.39 -8.97 -3.69
C LEU A 261 12.09 -9.29 -5.02
N MET A 262 13.36 -8.92 -5.17
CA MET A 262 14.08 -8.99 -6.45
C MET A 262 14.08 -10.39 -7.08
N PRO A 263 14.36 -11.50 -6.36
CA PRO A 263 14.33 -12.84 -6.95
C PRO A 263 12.97 -13.19 -7.54
N VAL A 264 11.88 -12.85 -6.84
CA VAL A 264 10.51 -13.12 -7.29
C VAL A 264 10.14 -12.24 -8.48
N ILE A 265 10.55 -10.98 -8.48
CA ILE A 265 10.37 -10.08 -9.64
C ILE A 265 11.08 -10.66 -10.86
N LEU A 266 12.33 -11.10 -10.72
CA LEU A 266 13.09 -11.68 -11.81
C LEU A 266 12.50 -13.01 -12.30
N GLU A 267 11.97 -13.82 -11.40
CA GLU A 267 11.31 -15.08 -11.78
C GLU A 267 10.04 -14.82 -12.59
N VAL A 268 9.21 -13.90 -12.12
CA VAL A 268 7.89 -13.62 -12.70
C VAL A 268 7.97 -12.82 -14.00
N CYS A 269 8.90 -11.86 -14.08
CA CYS A 269 9.05 -10.97 -15.24
C CYS A 269 10.11 -11.44 -16.24
N ARG A 270 10.68 -12.64 -16.08
CA ARG A 270 11.63 -13.18 -17.05
C ARG A 270 10.96 -13.34 -18.41
N PRO A 271 11.60 -12.90 -19.51
CA PRO A 271 11.08 -13.15 -20.85
C PRO A 271 10.89 -14.65 -21.06
N THR A 272 9.68 -15.05 -21.46
CA THR A 272 9.43 -16.43 -21.90
C THR A 272 9.54 -16.50 -23.42
N ALA A 273 9.95 -17.65 -23.97
CA ALA A 273 10.07 -17.86 -25.41
C ALA A 273 8.73 -17.70 -26.18
N GLN A 274 7.61 -17.55 -25.46
CA GLN A 274 6.26 -17.35 -25.99
C GLN A 274 5.78 -15.90 -25.84
N ASP A 275 6.59 -14.96 -25.34
CA ASP A 275 6.18 -13.57 -25.21
C ASP A 275 6.23 -12.88 -26.59
N PRO A 276 5.08 -12.46 -27.18
CA PRO A 276 5.05 -11.85 -28.52
C PRO A 276 5.85 -10.55 -28.62
N LEU A 277 6.26 -9.95 -27.49
CA LEU A 277 7.16 -8.79 -27.46
C LEU A 277 8.64 -9.13 -27.69
N SER A 278 9.04 -10.40 -27.58
CA SER A 278 10.42 -10.84 -27.85
C SER A 278 10.76 -10.94 -29.34
N ALA A 279 9.76 -10.94 -30.22
CA ALA A 279 9.91 -11.00 -31.67
C ALA A 279 10.22 -9.65 -32.34
N GLY A 280 10.40 -8.58 -31.56
CA GLY A 280 10.65 -7.22 -32.04
C GLY A 280 12.13 -6.85 -32.21
N THR A 281 12.98 -7.75 -32.69
CA THR A 281 14.31 -7.34 -33.19
C THR A 281 14.18 -6.85 -34.63
N ARG A 282 14.31 -5.53 -34.79
CA ARG A 282 14.96 -4.84 -35.91
C ARG A 282 14.73 -5.47 -37.29
N ASP A 283 13.63 -5.10 -37.93
CA ASP A 283 13.62 -5.07 -39.39
C ASP A 283 13.95 -3.65 -39.87
N GLU A 284 14.80 -3.64 -40.88
CA GLU A 284 15.53 -2.51 -41.43
C GLU A 284 14.60 -1.38 -41.87
N ALA A 285 15.13 -0.15 -41.77
CA ALA A 285 14.52 1.02 -42.38
C ALA A 285 14.37 0.78 -43.89
N GLN A 286 13.16 0.43 -44.34
CA GLN A 286 12.80 0.55 -45.74
C GLN A 286 12.73 2.03 -46.10
N GLU A 287 13.67 2.46 -46.92
CA GLU A 287 13.68 3.75 -47.59
C GLU A 287 12.35 3.98 -48.32
N ILE A 288 11.66 5.03 -47.92
CA ILE A 288 10.52 5.58 -48.68
C ILE A 288 11.12 6.31 -49.89
N PRO A 289 10.81 5.93 -51.15
CA PRO A 289 11.29 6.66 -52.31
C PRO A 289 10.62 8.03 -52.35
N ARG A 290 11.40 9.09 -52.54
CA ARG A 290 10.85 10.44 -52.78
C ARG A 290 10.25 10.48 -54.19
N PRO A 291 9.04 11.05 -54.36
CA PRO A 291 8.48 11.27 -55.69
C PRO A 291 9.28 12.36 -56.43
N GLY A 292 9.55 12.11 -57.72
CA GLY A 292 10.15 13.05 -58.66
C GLY A 292 9.18 14.07 -59.21
#